data_AF-A0A9P3LCZ9-F1
#
_entry.id   AF-A0A9P3LCZ9-F1
#
_cell.length_a   1.000
_cell.length_b   1.000
_cell.length_c   1.000
_cell.angle_alpha   90.00
_cell.angle_beta   90.00
_cell.angle_gamma   90.00
#
_symmetry.space_group_name_H-M   'P 1'
#
loop_
_entity.id
_entity.type
_entity.pdbx_description
1 polymer ?
#
loop_
_entity_poly.entity_id
_entity_poly.type
_entity_poly.pdbx_seq_one_letter_code
_entity_poly.pdbx_strand_id
1 'polypeptide(L)'
;MSTALELSLGQDGHHSLSAVPAFLDDTLRGTTSLSFRITKRICDGDSSVYHGKLDCARDEPLNVVCKIVFDEDSDRLEDEAELYTHKMKHLQGTTVPRFYGLFSGTYVNMLGRTRAIRCIIVEAWGSSPTTLKRVPMSLRITIAEAVLRIHAAGVQHNDLRLPNILISPDKREVRIVDFDNASQHDCPRAMPVILYAWEPTLAEFGCSELHDFISNLGIWTLDTIRYLGRLHSVHFSSTPEKMLKNAKSEPTATIPDEPEDQLLARADTLLKNYYKRYGARFPFIGPPGNPIYEGLDEASCAMLEPKVVSVDRLEKCRPPIETPVAQSAVPL
;
A
#
# COMPACT_ATOMS: atom_id res chain seq x y z
N MET A 1 -11.02 8.01 -35.00
CA MET A 1 -12.34 7.73 -34.42
C MET A 1 -12.18 7.69 -32.91
N SER A 2 -13.06 8.34 -32.15
CA SER A 2 -13.02 8.30 -30.69
C SER A 2 -13.73 7.04 -30.19
N THR A 3 -13.17 6.36 -29.18
CA THR A 3 -13.81 5.21 -28.54
C THR A 3 -14.89 5.70 -27.59
N ALA A 4 -16.14 5.29 -27.79
CA ALA A 4 -17.25 5.61 -26.90
C ALA A 4 -17.44 4.51 -25.83
N LEU A 5 -17.88 4.88 -24.63
CA LEU A 5 -18.24 3.98 -23.55
C LEU A 5 -19.69 4.22 -23.14
N GLU A 6 -20.54 3.22 -23.32
CA GLU A 6 -21.90 3.19 -22.84
C GLU A 6 -21.94 2.61 -21.42
N LEU A 7 -22.16 3.47 -20.42
CA LEU A 7 -22.35 3.09 -19.02
C LEU A 7 -23.81 2.74 -18.77
N SER A 8 -24.08 1.50 -18.35
CA SER A 8 -25.41 1.05 -17.91
C SER A 8 -25.39 0.80 -16.41
N LEU A 9 -25.88 1.77 -15.63
CA LEU A 9 -25.87 1.74 -14.16
C LEU A 9 -27.20 1.24 -13.54
N GLY A 10 -28.05 0.61 -14.35
CA GLY A 10 -29.35 0.11 -13.89
C GLY A 10 -30.41 1.21 -13.87
N GLN A 11 -31.00 1.49 -12.71
CA GLN A 11 -32.07 2.50 -12.58
C GLN A 11 -31.60 3.94 -12.84
N ASP A 12 -30.29 4.19 -12.77
CA ASP A 12 -29.70 5.51 -12.96
C ASP A 12 -29.51 5.92 -14.43
N GLY A 13 -29.83 5.00 -15.37
CA GLY A 13 -29.87 5.25 -16.81
C GLY A 13 -28.66 4.78 -17.60
N HIS A 14 -28.67 5.14 -18.89
CA HIS A 14 -27.56 4.93 -19.83
C HIS A 14 -26.80 6.24 -20.03
N HIS A 15 -25.47 6.20 -19.95
CA HIS A 15 -24.62 7.37 -20.18
C HIS A 15 -23.56 7.05 -21.23
N SER A 16 -23.51 7.88 -22.28
CA SER A 16 -22.49 7.79 -23.30
C SER A 16 -21.32 8.69 -22.92
N LEU A 17 -20.17 8.09 -22.69
CA LEU A 17 -18.91 8.78 -22.40
C LEU A 17 -17.95 8.61 -23.57
N SER A 18 -17.03 9.54 -23.72
CA SER A 18 -15.91 9.43 -24.66
C SER A 18 -14.63 9.07 -23.94
N ALA A 19 -13.85 8.16 -24.50
CA ALA A 19 -12.50 7.87 -24.02
C ALA A 19 -11.64 9.12 -24.11
N VAL A 20 -10.84 9.37 -23.07
CA VAL A 20 -9.79 10.37 -23.10
C VAL A 20 -8.58 9.76 -23.79
N PRO A 21 -8.19 10.19 -25.01
CA PRO A 21 -7.25 9.43 -25.86
C PRO A 21 -5.86 9.19 -25.25
N ALA A 22 -5.41 10.09 -24.37
CA ALA A 22 -4.15 9.98 -23.65
C ALA A 22 -4.10 8.80 -22.67
N PHE A 23 -5.26 8.37 -22.17
CA PHE A 23 -5.39 7.37 -21.11
C PHE A 23 -5.99 6.04 -21.60
N LEU A 24 -6.35 5.91 -22.88
CA LEU A 24 -6.94 4.68 -23.39
C LEU A 24 -5.88 3.58 -23.54
N ASP A 25 -6.16 2.41 -22.97
CA ASP A 25 -5.28 1.24 -23.08
C ASP A 25 -5.13 0.77 -24.54
N ASP A 26 -3.91 0.34 -24.87
CA ASP A 26 -3.55 -0.07 -26.23
C ASP A 26 -4.39 -1.27 -26.71
N THR A 27 -4.83 -2.15 -25.78
CA THR A 27 -5.63 -3.33 -26.13
C THR A 27 -7.10 -3.01 -26.44
N LEU A 28 -7.53 -1.76 -26.20
CA LEU A 28 -8.84 -1.25 -26.58
C LEU A 28 -8.78 -0.26 -27.76
N ARG A 29 -7.58 0.07 -28.25
CA ARG A 29 -7.43 0.93 -29.43
C ARG A 29 -8.00 0.22 -30.66
N GLY A 30 -8.88 0.92 -31.38
CA GLY A 30 -9.58 0.38 -32.55
C GLY A 30 -10.99 -0.12 -32.24
N THR A 31 -11.33 -0.32 -30.97
CA THR A 31 -12.71 -0.55 -30.56
C THR A 31 -13.48 0.77 -30.59
N THR A 32 -14.56 0.85 -31.37
CA THR A 32 -15.34 2.08 -31.55
C THR A 32 -16.38 2.29 -30.46
N SER A 33 -16.88 1.22 -29.86
CA SER A 33 -17.89 1.26 -28.79
C SER A 33 -17.60 0.19 -27.74
N LEU A 34 -17.61 0.60 -26.47
CA LEU A 34 -17.51 -0.23 -25.28
C LEU A 34 -18.84 -0.16 -24.53
N SER A 35 -19.24 -1.24 -23.87
CA SER A 35 -20.42 -1.22 -22.99
C SER A 35 -20.07 -1.77 -21.61
N PHE A 36 -20.26 -0.95 -20.59
CA PHE A 36 -20.15 -1.37 -19.20
C PHE A 36 -21.54 -1.69 -18.62
N ARG A 37 -21.70 -2.89 -18.10
CA ARG A 37 -22.90 -3.33 -17.39
C ARG A 37 -22.58 -3.58 -15.92
N ILE A 38 -23.23 -2.83 -15.04
CA ILE A 38 -23.11 -3.02 -13.60
C ILE A 38 -23.59 -4.42 -13.19
N THR A 39 -22.86 -5.04 -12.26
CA THR A 39 -23.30 -6.26 -11.56
C THR A 39 -23.50 -6.03 -10.08
N LYS A 40 -22.70 -5.14 -9.47
CA LYS A 40 -22.76 -4.86 -8.03
C LYS A 40 -22.18 -3.48 -7.74
N ARG A 41 -22.85 -2.69 -6.90
CA ARG A 41 -22.28 -1.49 -6.29
C ARG A 41 -21.36 -1.89 -5.13
N ILE A 42 -20.11 -1.43 -5.16
CA ILE A 42 -19.08 -1.76 -4.16
C ILE A 42 -19.07 -0.71 -3.04
N CYS A 43 -19.01 0.56 -3.42
CA CYS A 43 -18.90 1.69 -2.50
C CYS A 43 -19.68 2.90 -3.05
N ASP A 44 -20.15 3.74 -2.14
CA ASP A 44 -20.74 5.05 -2.45
C ASP A 44 -20.26 6.04 -1.39
N GLY A 45 -19.46 7.01 -1.81
CA GLY A 45 -18.87 8.07 -0.99
C GLY A 45 -18.52 9.26 -1.88
N ASP A 46 -17.31 9.82 -1.74
CA ASP A 46 -16.81 10.89 -2.62
C ASP A 46 -16.70 10.41 -4.09
N SER A 47 -16.50 9.11 -4.28
CA SER A 47 -16.68 8.42 -5.57
C SER A 47 -17.67 7.26 -5.45
N SER A 48 -18.31 6.91 -6.56
CA SER A 48 -19.13 5.69 -6.64
C SER A 48 -18.36 4.60 -7.37
N VAL A 49 -18.20 3.44 -6.74
CA VAL A 49 -17.41 2.31 -7.27
C VAL A 49 -18.32 1.12 -7.55
N TYR A 50 -18.20 0.58 -8.77
CA TYR A 50 -19.07 -0.47 -9.29
C TYR A 50 -18.25 -1.64 -9.84
N HIS A 51 -18.63 -2.87 -9.48
CA HIS A 51 -18.21 -4.06 -10.18
C HIS A 51 -19.13 -4.29 -11.39
N GLY A 52 -18.57 -4.69 -12.52
CA GLY A 52 -19.35 -4.99 -13.71
C GLY A 52 -18.61 -5.77 -14.79
N LYS A 53 -19.26 -5.85 -15.96
CA LYS A 53 -18.75 -6.48 -17.17
C LYS A 53 -18.52 -5.42 -18.24
N LEU A 54 -17.33 -5.41 -18.83
CA LEU A 54 -17.00 -4.57 -19.98
C LEU A 54 -17.06 -5.40 -21.26
N ASP A 55 -18.04 -5.10 -22.11
CA ASP A 55 -18.10 -5.59 -23.48
C ASP A 55 -17.21 -4.71 -24.36
N CYS A 56 -16.24 -5.34 -25.03
CA CYS A 56 -15.25 -4.68 -25.88
C CYS A 56 -15.11 -5.36 -27.25
N ALA A 57 -16.17 -6.02 -27.71
CA ALA A 57 -16.19 -6.81 -28.96
C ALA A 57 -15.12 -7.93 -28.98
N ARG A 58 -14.83 -8.49 -27.80
CA ARG A 58 -14.05 -9.72 -27.61
C ARG A 58 -14.99 -10.91 -27.41
N ASP A 59 -14.46 -12.13 -27.53
CA ASP A 59 -15.23 -13.37 -27.32
C ASP A 59 -15.88 -13.41 -25.92
N GLU A 60 -15.21 -12.88 -24.89
CA GLU A 60 -15.75 -12.81 -23.53
C GLU A 60 -15.64 -11.40 -22.92
N PRO A 61 -16.71 -10.91 -22.23
CA PRO A 61 -16.66 -9.64 -21.51
C PRO A 61 -15.68 -9.67 -20.33
N LEU A 62 -14.93 -8.59 -20.16
CA LEU A 62 -13.95 -8.44 -19.09
C LEU A 62 -14.64 -8.19 -17.75
N ASN A 63 -14.12 -8.77 -16.67
CA ASN A 63 -14.50 -8.38 -15.31
C ASN A 63 -13.76 -7.10 -14.93
N VAL A 64 -14.50 -6.02 -14.66
CA VAL A 64 -13.91 -4.71 -14.39
C VAL A 64 -14.57 -4.03 -13.19
N VAL A 65 -13.84 -3.11 -12.61
CA VAL A 65 -14.34 -2.10 -11.69
C VAL A 65 -14.43 -0.76 -12.42
N CYS A 66 -15.57 -0.10 -12.30
CA CYS A 66 -15.82 1.24 -12.79
C CYS A 66 -15.93 2.17 -11.58
N LYS A 67 -15.04 3.15 -11.50
CA LYS A 67 -15.05 4.18 -10.46
C LYS A 67 -15.46 5.50 -11.10
N ILE A 68 -16.50 6.13 -10.55
CA ILE A 68 -17.18 7.28 -11.14
C ILE A 68 -17.09 8.46 -10.17
N VAL A 69 -16.80 9.64 -10.71
CA VAL A 69 -16.82 10.93 -10.01
C VAL A 69 -17.67 11.94 -10.78
N PHE A 70 -18.22 12.92 -10.08
CA PHE A 70 -19.03 14.00 -10.65
C PHE A 70 -18.45 15.38 -10.31
N ASP A 71 -18.57 16.32 -11.25
CA ASP A 71 -18.23 17.76 -11.14
C ASP A 71 -16.84 18.13 -10.61
N GLU A 72 -16.59 18.03 -9.30
CA GLU A 72 -15.52 18.73 -8.56
C GLU A 72 -14.29 17.85 -8.24
N ASP A 73 -14.44 16.53 -8.22
CA ASP A 73 -13.36 15.58 -7.93
C ASP A 73 -12.66 15.04 -9.19
N SER A 74 -12.83 15.70 -10.34
CA SER A 74 -12.27 15.22 -11.61
C SER A 74 -10.76 15.15 -11.63
N ASP A 75 -10.11 16.10 -10.96
CA ASP A 75 -8.67 16.29 -11.06
C ASP A 75 -7.95 15.12 -10.38
N ARG A 76 -8.47 14.64 -9.25
CA ARG A 76 -7.95 13.45 -8.54
C ARG A 76 -8.04 12.18 -9.38
N LEU A 77 -9.12 12.03 -10.16
CA LEU A 77 -9.30 10.86 -11.01
C LEU A 77 -8.39 10.90 -12.25
N GLU A 78 -8.13 12.10 -12.77
CA GLU A 78 -7.13 12.33 -13.84
C GLU A 78 -5.71 12.07 -13.31
N ASP A 79 -5.36 12.56 -12.12
CA ASP A 79 -4.09 12.28 -11.45
C ASP A 79 -3.89 10.77 -11.24
N GLU A 80 -4.90 10.04 -10.76
CA GLU A 80 -4.86 8.57 -10.64
C GLU A 80 -4.64 7.91 -12.01
N ALA A 81 -5.32 8.37 -13.06
CA ALA A 81 -5.16 7.85 -14.43
C ALA A 81 -3.73 8.10 -14.99
N GLU A 82 -3.11 9.23 -14.68
CA GLU A 82 -1.72 9.52 -15.05
C GLU A 82 -0.75 8.53 -14.39
N LEU A 83 -0.95 8.22 -13.11
CA LEU A 83 -0.11 7.25 -12.39
C LEU A 83 -0.21 5.86 -13.04
N TYR A 84 -1.42 5.39 -13.36
CA TYR A 84 -1.61 4.12 -14.06
C TYR A 84 -0.96 4.10 -15.44
N THR A 85 -1.10 5.17 -16.20
CA THR A 85 -0.65 5.26 -17.60
C THR A 85 0.86 5.37 -17.72
N HIS A 86 1.51 6.02 -16.74
CA HIS A 86 2.94 6.30 -16.78
C HIS A 86 3.72 5.49 -15.75
N LYS A 87 3.70 5.90 -14.49
CA LYS A 87 4.58 5.37 -13.44
C LYS A 87 4.32 3.89 -13.15
N MET A 88 3.05 3.48 -13.15
CA MET A 88 2.62 2.13 -12.78
C MET A 88 2.35 1.21 -13.98
N LYS A 89 2.61 1.64 -15.22
CA LYS A 89 2.32 0.85 -16.43
C LYS A 89 2.92 -0.56 -16.37
N HIS A 90 4.16 -0.67 -15.91
CA HIS A 90 4.87 -1.95 -15.80
C HIS A 90 4.44 -2.81 -14.60
N LEU A 91 3.64 -2.26 -13.67
CA LEU A 91 3.12 -2.93 -12.49
C LEU A 91 1.71 -3.50 -12.70
N GLN A 92 1.04 -3.11 -13.78
CA GLN A 92 -0.34 -3.51 -14.09
C GLN A 92 -0.48 -5.02 -14.31
N GLY A 93 -1.55 -5.59 -13.75
CA GLY A 93 -1.85 -7.02 -13.80
C GLY A 93 -0.94 -7.88 -12.92
N THR A 94 -0.12 -7.27 -12.05
CA THR A 94 0.73 -8.01 -11.10
C THR A 94 0.72 -7.38 -9.71
N THR A 95 0.96 -6.07 -9.60
CA THR A 95 1.05 -5.34 -8.34
C THR A 95 -0.11 -4.38 -8.18
N VAL A 96 -0.56 -3.79 -9.29
CA VAL A 96 -1.76 -2.96 -9.38
C VAL A 96 -2.69 -3.54 -10.46
N PRO A 97 -4.01 -3.25 -10.44
CA PRO A 97 -4.93 -3.69 -11.47
C PRO A 97 -4.50 -3.23 -12.87
N ARG A 98 -4.91 -3.95 -13.91
CA ARG A 98 -4.86 -3.40 -15.28
C ARG A 98 -5.79 -2.20 -15.40
N PHE A 99 -5.31 -1.14 -16.01
CA PHE A 99 -6.05 0.08 -16.30
C PHE A 99 -6.46 0.09 -17.76
N TYR A 100 -7.75 0.21 -18.02
CA TYR A 100 -8.33 0.14 -19.37
C TYR A 100 -8.58 1.52 -19.95
N GLY A 101 -8.83 2.52 -19.11
CA GLY A 101 -8.81 3.92 -19.52
C GLY A 101 -9.66 4.84 -18.66
N LEU A 102 -9.49 6.13 -18.93
CA LEU A 102 -10.32 7.22 -18.44
C LEU A 102 -11.35 7.61 -19.48
N PHE A 103 -12.59 7.83 -19.05
CA PHE A 103 -13.71 8.23 -19.88
C PHE A 103 -14.39 9.44 -19.27
N SER A 104 -14.84 10.36 -20.12
CA SER A 104 -15.47 11.62 -19.72
C SER A 104 -16.73 11.89 -20.52
N GLY A 105 -17.70 12.55 -19.91
CA GLY A 105 -18.92 12.98 -20.58
C GLY A 105 -19.79 13.83 -19.67
N THR A 106 -21.07 13.90 -20.02
CA THR A 106 -22.07 14.67 -19.26
C THR A 106 -23.24 13.79 -18.85
N TYR A 107 -23.72 14.00 -17.64
CA TYR A 107 -24.88 13.31 -17.06
C TYR A 107 -25.97 14.33 -16.75
N VAL A 108 -27.22 13.99 -17.09
CA VAL A 108 -28.38 14.80 -16.69
C VAL A 108 -29.05 14.11 -15.50
N ASN A 109 -29.06 14.77 -14.35
CA ASN A 109 -29.66 14.21 -13.14
C ASN A 109 -31.19 14.24 -13.18
N MET A 110 -31.84 13.61 -12.20
CA MET A 110 -33.32 13.58 -12.09
C MET A 110 -33.97 14.97 -11.99
N LEU A 111 -33.20 16.01 -11.64
CA LEU A 111 -33.66 17.40 -11.59
C LEU A 111 -33.43 18.15 -12.93
N GLY A 112 -33.01 17.45 -13.98
CA GLY A 112 -32.72 18.03 -15.30
C GLY A 112 -31.43 18.83 -15.36
N ARG A 113 -30.57 18.77 -14.34
CA ARG A 113 -29.28 19.49 -14.33
C ARG A 113 -28.20 18.65 -14.98
N THR A 114 -27.46 19.26 -15.89
CA THR A 114 -26.28 18.65 -16.51
C THR A 114 -25.08 18.76 -15.56
N ARG A 115 -24.39 17.65 -15.34
CA ARG A 115 -23.19 17.51 -14.51
C ARG A 115 -22.08 16.88 -15.34
N ALA A 116 -20.83 17.23 -15.06
CA ALA A 116 -19.70 16.52 -15.64
C ALA A 116 -19.56 15.15 -14.96
N ILE A 117 -19.31 14.11 -15.74
CA ILE A 117 -19.06 12.75 -15.25
C ILE A 117 -17.75 12.26 -15.82
N ARG A 118 -16.93 11.66 -14.96
CA ARG A 118 -15.73 10.93 -15.37
C ARG A 118 -15.71 9.57 -14.72
N CYS A 119 -15.11 8.61 -15.40
CA CYS A 119 -14.85 7.31 -14.81
C CYS A 119 -13.55 6.68 -15.29
N ILE A 120 -12.93 5.90 -14.42
CA ILE A 120 -11.86 4.98 -14.80
C ILE A 120 -12.40 3.56 -14.81
N ILE A 121 -11.89 2.76 -15.75
CA ILE A 121 -12.16 1.33 -15.82
C ILE A 121 -10.88 0.57 -15.53
N VAL A 122 -10.92 -0.29 -14.52
CA VAL A 122 -9.78 -1.13 -14.10
C VAL A 122 -10.18 -2.59 -13.96
N GLU A 123 -9.20 -3.49 -13.95
CA GLU A 123 -9.40 -4.91 -13.68
C GLU A 123 -10.07 -5.14 -12.31
N ALA A 124 -11.12 -5.96 -12.29
CA ALA A 124 -11.69 -6.42 -11.03
C ALA A 124 -10.82 -7.52 -10.43
N TRP A 125 -10.54 -7.44 -9.14
CA TRP A 125 -9.66 -8.40 -8.46
C TRP A 125 -10.12 -8.74 -7.04
N GLY A 126 -9.98 -10.02 -6.68
CA GLY A 126 -9.92 -10.49 -5.29
C GLY A 126 -10.92 -9.90 -4.28
N SER A 127 -10.50 -9.88 -3.01
CA SER A 127 -11.21 -9.20 -1.93
C SER A 127 -10.24 -8.69 -0.85
N SER A 128 -10.68 -7.72 -0.07
CA SER A 128 -9.87 -7.17 1.01
C SER A 128 -9.86 -8.07 2.24
N PRO A 129 -8.71 -8.20 2.95
CA PRO A 129 -8.66 -8.93 4.20
C PRO A 129 -9.40 -8.18 5.31
N THR A 130 -10.09 -8.92 6.19
CA THR A 130 -10.77 -8.32 7.36
C THR A 130 -9.79 -7.83 8.43
N THR A 131 -8.60 -8.41 8.50
CA THR A 131 -7.53 -7.99 9.42
C THR A 131 -6.18 -8.52 8.97
N LEU A 132 -5.13 -7.69 9.04
CA LEU A 132 -3.75 -8.09 8.75
C LEU A 132 -3.24 -9.17 9.72
N LYS A 133 -3.78 -9.25 10.94
CA LYS A 133 -3.35 -10.22 11.96
C LYS A 133 -3.62 -11.67 11.57
N ARG A 134 -4.64 -11.91 10.73
CA ARG A 134 -5.02 -13.25 10.24
C ARG A 134 -4.38 -13.59 8.90
N VAL A 135 -3.66 -12.65 8.30
CA VAL A 135 -2.94 -12.88 7.05
C VAL A 135 -1.65 -13.66 7.35
N PRO A 136 -1.41 -14.81 6.71
CA PRO A 136 -0.16 -15.55 6.86
C PRO A 136 1.06 -14.68 6.57
N MET A 137 2.18 -14.94 7.25
CA MET A 137 3.39 -14.12 7.09
C MET A 137 3.87 -14.07 5.63
N SER A 138 3.79 -15.18 4.90
CA SER A 138 4.15 -15.24 3.48
C SER A 138 3.38 -14.23 2.64
N LEU A 139 2.07 -14.09 2.86
CA LEU A 139 1.24 -13.15 2.13
C LEU A 139 1.46 -11.70 2.61
N ARG A 140 1.76 -11.49 3.90
CA ARG A 140 2.19 -10.17 4.39
C ARG A 140 3.49 -9.69 3.74
N ILE A 141 4.43 -10.62 3.48
CA ILE A 141 5.64 -10.33 2.71
C ILE A 141 5.28 -9.95 1.27
N THR A 142 4.36 -10.67 0.61
CA THR A 142 3.89 -10.30 -0.73
C THR A 142 3.22 -8.92 -0.78
N ILE A 143 2.45 -8.55 0.25
CA ILE A 143 1.85 -7.21 0.39
C ILE A 143 2.97 -6.16 0.53
N ALA A 144 3.96 -6.41 1.38
CA ALA A 144 5.12 -5.52 1.54
C ALA A 144 5.89 -5.34 0.22
N GLU A 145 6.16 -6.42 -0.50
CA GLU A 145 6.83 -6.39 -1.81
C GLU A 145 6.02 -5.58 -2.85
N ALA A 146 4.69 -5.72 -2.85
CA ALA A 146 3.82 -4.97 -3.75
C ALA A 146 3.95 -3.45 -3.51
N VAL A 147 3.89 -3.01 -2.25
CA VAL A 147 4.05 -1.60 -1.90
C VAL A 147 5.47 -1.11 -2.20
N LEU A 148 6.50 -1.91 -1.89
CA LEU A 148 7.88 -1.55 -2.23
C LEU A 148 8.09 -1.37 -3.74
N ARG A 149 7.42 -2.15 -4.60
CA ARG A 149 7.46 -1.95 -6.06
C ARG A 149 6.77 -0.65 -6.49
N ILE A 150 5.69 -0.25 -5.82
CA ILE A 150 5.00 1.03 -6.08
C ILE A 150 5.92 2.21 -5.74
N HIS A 151 6.59 2.17 -4.57
CA HIS A 151 7.60 3.19 -4.23
C HIS A 151 8.79 3.19 -5.19
N ALA A 152 9.26 2.01 -5.62
CA ALA A 152 10.34 1.91 -6.61
C ALA A 152 9.94 2.48 -7.99
N ALA A 153 8.65 2.46 -8.33
CA ALA A 153 8.08 3.10 -9.51
C ALA A 153 7.91 4.63 -9.36
N GLY A 154 8.27 5.19 -8.20
CA GLY A 154 8.22 6.61 -7.93
C GLY A 154 6.85 7.12 -7.48
N VAL A 155 6.08 6.27 -6.78
CA VAL A 155 4.71 6.58 -6.31
C VAL A 155 4.60 6.31 -4.81
N GLN A 156 4.03 7.26 -4.08
CA GLN A 156 3.57 7.08 -2.69
C GLN A 156 2.05 7.00 -2.71
N HIS A 157 1.46 6.05 -2.00
CA HIS A 157 0.02 5.80 -2.10
C HIS A 157 -0.82 6.76 -1.24
N ASN A 158 -0.29 7.16 -0.08
CA ASN A 158 -0.90 8.03 0.93
C ASN A 158 -2.20 7.51 1.57
N ASP A 159 -2.63 6.28 1.28
CA ASP A 159 -3.84 5.68 1.88
C ASP A 159 -3.77 4.14 1.95
N LEU A 160 -2.64 3.60 2.42
CA LEU A 160 -2.44 2.16 2.57
C LEU A 160 -3.25 1.57 3.73
N ARG A 161 -4.53 1.26 3.46
CA ARG A 161 -5.45 0.63 4.41
C ARG A 161 -5.97 -0.70 3.89
N LEU A 162 -6.55 -1.50 4.80
CA LEU A 162 -7.10 -2.83 4.49
C LEU A 162 -8.01 -2.89 3.24
N PRO A 163 -8.94 -1.93 3.01
CA PRO A 163 -9.80 -1.96 1.83
C PRO A 163 -9.04 -1.85 0.50
N ASN A 164 -7.85 -1.24 0.53
CA ASN A 164 -7.02 -0.92 -0.64
C ASN A 164 -6.01 -2.03 -0.95
N ILE A 165 -6.10 -3.16 -0.26
CA ILE A 165 -5.27 -4.35 -0.46
C ILE A 165 -6.18 -5.50 -0.87
N LEU A 166 -6.15 -5.89 -2.15
CA LEU A 166 -6.96 -6.97 -2.68
C LEU A 166 -6.14 -8.25 -2.80
N ILE A 167 -6.65 -9.33 -2.23
CA ILE A 167 -6.02 -10.65 -2.23
C ILE A 167 -6.82 -11.59 -3.14
N SER A 168 -6.13 -12.35 -3.97
CA SER A 168 -6.75 -13.36 -4.83
C SER A 168 -7.47 -14.45 -4.01
N PRO A 169 -8.51 -15.11 -4.56
CA PRO A 169 -9.23 -16.18 -3.83
C PRO A 169 -8.33 -17.32 -3.32
N ASP A 170 -7.28 -17.65 -4.07
CA ASP A 170 -6.28 -18.66 -3.71
C ASP A 170 -5.18 -18.14 -2.75
N LYS A 171 -5.24 -16.86 -2.37
CA LYS A 171 -4.36 -16.18 -1.41
C LYS A 171 -2.89 -16.15 -1.81
N ARG A 172 -2.62 -16.07 -3.11
CA ARG A 172 -1.25 -16.02 -3.66
C ARG A 172 -0.86 -14.68 -4.25
N GLU A 173 -1.83 -13.94 -4.76
CA GLU A 173 -1.59 -12.69 -5.45
C GLU A 173 -2.24 -11.52 -4.71
N VAL A 174 -1.57 -10.37 -4.82
CA VAL A 174 -1.98 -9.11 -4.21
C VAL A 174 -2.11 -8.06 -5.31
N ARG A 175 -3.14 -7.23 -5.22
CA ARG A 175 -3.25 -5.97 -5.97
C ARG A 175 -3.47 -4.84 -4.97
N ILE A 176 -2.70 -3.77 -5.10
CA ILE A 176 -2.93 -2.52 -4.38
C ILE A 176 -3.79 -1.63 -5.27
N VAL A 177 -4.82 -1.00 -4.70
CA VAL A 177 -5.84 -0.23 -5.43
C VAL A 177 -6.13 1.10 -4.74
N ASP A 178 -6.86 1.96 -5.44
CA ASP A 178 -7.35 3.25 -4.95
C ASP A 178 -6.26 4.31 -4.73
N PHE A 179 -5.77 4.87 -5.84
CA PHE A 179 -4.66 5.82 -5.88
C PHE A 179 -5.13 7.29 -5.89
N ASP A 180 -6.35 7.60 -5.43
CA ASP A 180 -6.90 8.97 -5.37
C ASP A 180 -6.13 9.95 -4.48
N ASN A 181 -5.34 9.42 -3.54
CA ASN A 181 -4.48 10.21 -2.67
C ASN A 181 -3.00 10.08 -3.07
N ALA A 182 -2.69 9.26 -4.07
CA ALA A 182 -1.32 8.95 -4.41
C ALA A 182 -0.62 10.14 -5.05
N SER A 183 0.70 10.19 -4.89
CA SER A 183 1.52 11.27 -5.42
C SER A 183 2.83 10.74 -5.98
N GLN A 184 3.45 11.52 -6.86
CA GLN A 184 4.82 11.26 -7.28
C GLN A 184 5.76 11.34 -6.07
N HIS A 185 6.71 10.42 -6.00
CA HIS A 185 7.53 10.22 -4.82
C HIS A 185 8.91 9.67 -5.16
N ASP A 186 9.94 10.42 -4.82
CA ASP A 186 11.31 9.89 -4.78
C ASP A 186 11.55 9.28 -3.40
N CYS A 187 11.50 7.96 -3.32
CA CYS A 187 11.51 7.27 -2.04
C CYS A 187 12.80 7.51 -1.26
N PRO A 188 12.75 8.18 -0.09
CA PRO A 188 13.94 8.52 0.71
C PRO A 188 14.45 7.33 1.53
N ARG A 189 13.95 6.12 1.27
CA ARG A 189 14.29 4.92 2.04
C ARG A 189 15.80 4.68 1.97
N ALA A 190 16.47 4.70 3.11
CA ALA A 190 17.93 4.57 3.21
C ALA A 190 18.41 3.12 3.36
N MET A 191 17.53 2.19 3.71
CA MET A 191 17.90 0.81 4.01
C MET A 191 16.84 -0.22 3.54
N PRO A 192 17.22 -1.48 3.28
CA PRO A 192 16.27 -2.51 2.87
C PRO A 192 15.34 -2.92 4.00
N VAL A 193 14.19 -3.50 3.64
CA VAL A 193 13.29 -4.15 4.61
C VAL A 193 13.81 -5.56 4.87
N ILE A 194 14.33 -5.81 6.07
CA ILE A 194 14.83 -7.13 6.47
C ILE A 194 13.75 -7.85 7.31
N LEU A 195 13.37 -9.05 6.89
CA LEU A 195 12.36 -9.84 7.59
C LEU A 195 12.83 -10.17 9.02
N TYR A 196 11.95 -9.93 10.00
CA TYR A 196 12.16 -10.21 11.43
C TYR A 196 13.25 -9.39 12.11
N ALA A 197 14.02 -8.56 11.39
CA ALA A 197 14.94 -7.61 12.00
C ALA A 197 14.25 -6.71 13.01
N TRP A 198 15.04 -6.14 13.92
CA TRP A 198 14.58 -5.03 14.76
C TRP A 198 14.02 -3.92 13.87
N GLU A 199 12.89 -3.37 14.28
CA GLU A 199 12.30 -2.22 13.61
C GLU A 199 13.30 -1.06 13.66
N PRO A 200 13.75 -0.53 12.50
CA PRO A 200 14.57 0.66 12.49
C PRO A 200 13.75 1.84 12.97
N THR A 201 14.40 2.88 13.49
CA THR A 201 13.71 4.15 13.72
C THR A 201 13.28 4.76 12.38
N LEU A 202 12.25 5.60 12.40
CA LEU A 202 11.84 6.34 11.20
C LEU A 202 12.99 7.19 10.62
N ALA A 203 13.86 7.74 11.48
CA ALA A 203 15.02 8.52 11.06
C ALA A 203 16.06 7.68 10.31
N GLU A 204 16.29 6.43 10.74
CA GLU A 204 17.19 5.50 10.05
C GLU A 204 16.58 5.00 8.74
N PHE A 205 15.27 4.74 8.72
CA PHE A 205 14.61 4.14 7.57
C PHE A 205 14.31 5.17 6.46
N GLY A 206 13.91 6.39 6.81
CA GLY A 206 13.76 7.54 5.91
C GLY A 206 12.38 7.76 5.28
N CYS A 207 11.59 6.71 5.04
CA CYS A 207 10.26 6.82 4.40
C CYS A 207 9.12 6.49 5.38
N SER A 208 8.28 7.47 5.71
CA SER A 208 7.20 7.33 6.71
C SER A 208 6.11 6.34 6.29
N GLU A 209 5.56 6.44 5.07
CA GLU A 209 4.52 5.52 4.61
C GLU A 209 4.98 4.06 4.67
N LEU A 210 6.17 3.77 4.13
CA LEU A 210 6.73 2.42 4.17
C LEU A 210 7.05 1.98 5.60
N HIS A 211 7.63 2.86 6.43
CA HIS A 211 7.97 2.51 7.82
C HIS A 211 6.71 2.09 8.59
N ASP A 212 5.70 2.94 8.60
CA ASP A 212 4.44 2.70 9.31
C ASP A 212 3.74 1.46 8.76
N PHE A 213 3.68 1.30 7.43
CA PHE A 213 2.98 0.19 6.81
C PHE A 213 3.67 -1.17 7.05
N ILE A 214 5.00 -1.23 6.90
CA ILE A 214 5.79 -2.45 7.14
C ILE A 214 5.76 -2.85 8.63
N SER A 215 5.80 -1.87 9.53
CA SER A 215 5.61 -2.08 10.97
C SER A 215 4.23 -2.67 11.28
N ASN A 216 3.17 -2.11 10.67
CA ASN A 216 1.80 -2.60 10.82
C ASN A 216 1.58 -4.01 10.25
N LEU A 217 2.30 -4.38 9.20
CA LEU A 217 2.35 -5.77 8.71
C LEU A 217 3.07 -6.70 9.68
N GLY A 218 3.82 -6.19 10.66
CA GLY A 218 4.56 -7.00 11.62
C GLY A 218 5.70 -7.80 10.97
N ILE A 219 6.26 -7.27 9.90
CA ILE A 219 7.46 -7.80 9.23
C ILE A 219 8.66 -7.65 10.15
N TRP A 220 8.83 -6.47 10.73
CA TRP A 220 9.83 -6.20 11.75
C TRP A 220 9.42 -6.70 13.13
N THR A 221 10.43 -6.85 13.97
CA THR A 221 10.29 -7.10 15.40
C THR A 221 10.32 -5.77 16.12
N LEU A 222 9.22 -5.42 16.78
CA LEU A 222 9.12 -4.17 17.53
C LEU A 222 10.15 -4.17 18.65
N ASP A 223 10.92 -3.11 18.76
CA ASP A 223 11.90 -2.89 19.83
C ASP A 223 11.26 -2.24 21.06
N THR A 224 9.95 -1.95 21.02
CA THR A 224 9.21 -1.27 22.09
C THR A 224 7.98 -2.04 22.57
N ILE A 225 7.62 -1.81 23.84
CA ILE A 225 6.39 -2.28 24.48
C ILE A 225 5.67 -1.07 25.07
N ARG A 226 4.34 -1.00 24.90
CA ARG A 226 3.52 0.01 25.56
C ARG A 226 3.22 -0.40 27.00
N TYR A 227 3.68 0.39 27.97
CA TYR A 227 3.44 0.21 29.40
C TYR A 227 3.09 1.57 30.04
N LEU A 228 2.06 1.61 30.88
CA LEU A 228 1.54 2.83 31.52
C LEU A 228 1.35 4.02 30.54
N GLY A 229 0.79 3.72 29.36
CA GLY A 229 0.52 4.71 28.32
C GLY A 229 1.72 5.07 27.42
N ARG A 230 2.94 4.65 27.77
CA ARG A 230 4.19 5.04 27.11
C ARG A 230 4.88 3.88 26.41
N LEU A 231 5.72 4.19 25.42
CA LEU A 231 6.57 3.20 24.74
C LEU A 231 7.90 3.06 25.49
N HIS A 232 8.26 1.83 25.81
CA HIS A 232 9.53 1.50 26.46
C HIS A 232 10.33 0.55 25.57
N SER A 233 11.60 0.86 25.35
CA SER A 233 12.51 -0.05 24.64
C SER A 233 12.67 -1.36 25.42
N VAL A 234 12.51 -2.49 24.76
CA VAL A 234 12.68 -3.83 25.34
C VAL A 234 14.14 -4.12 25.68
N HIS A 235 15.09 -3.41 25.06
CA HIS A 235 16.50 -3.53 25.37
C HIS A 235 16.84 -2.95 26.75
N PHE A 236 16.23 -1.83 27.11
CA PHE A 236 16.47 -1.17 28.41
C PHE A 236 15.46 -1.56 29.49
N SER A 237 14.32 -2.14 29.10
CA SER A 237 13.21 -2.56 29.97
C SER A 237 12.95 -4.06 29.89
N SER A 238 14.02 -4.87 29.90
CA SER A 238 13.93 -6.32 29.66
C SER A 238 13.38 -7.14 30.84
N THR A 239 13.21 -6.55 32.02
CA THR A 239 12.58 -7.18 33.20
C THR A 239 11.47 -6.29 33.76
N PRO A 240 10.48 -6.84 34.51
CA PRO A 240 9.41 -6.05 35.11
C PRO A 240 9.92 -4.89 35.96
N GLU A 241 10.98 -5.11 36.73
CA GLU A 241 11.59 -4.13 37.64
C GLU A 241 12.26 -3.00 36.84
N LYS A 242 13.00 -3.33 35.78
CA LYS A 242 13.61 -2.33 34.90
C LYS A 242 12.54 -1.50 34.19
N MET A 243 11.48 -2.16 33.70
CA MET A 243 10.37 -1.48 33.03
C MET A 243 9.66 -0.50 33.95
N LEU A 244 9.33 -0.92 35.18
CA LEU A 244 8.71 -0.04 36.18
C LEU A 244 9.65 1.08 36.62
N LYS A 245 10.94 0.80 36.83
CA LYS A 245 11.94 1.81 37.15
C LYS A 245 12.03 2.88 36.06
N ASN A 246 12.12 2.47 34.79
CA ASN A 246 12.19 3.39 33.66
C ASN A 246 10.89 4.19 33.48
N ALA A 247 9.74 3.59 33.76
CA ALA A 247 8.46 4.30 33.79
C ALA A 247 8.41 5.35 34.91
N LYS A 248 8.98 5.05 36.09
CA LYS A 248 9.05 5.96 37.24
C LYS A 248 10.05 7.11 37.07
N SER A 249 11.14 6.91 36.31
CA SER A 249 12.17 7.94 36.13
C SER A 249 11.79 9.07 35.18
N GLU A 250 10.70 8.91 34.42
CA GLU A 250 10.25 9.89 33.44
C GLU A 250 9.53 11.08 34.12
N PRO A 251 10.00 12.33 33.96
CA PRO A 251 9.47 13.50 34.68
C PRO A 251 7.97 13.78 34.45
N THR A 252 7.43 13.30 33.33
CA THR A 252 6.03 13.50 32.93
C THR A 252 5.16 12.28 33.22
N ALA A 253 5.67 11.24 33.87
CA ALA A 253 4.97 9.99 34.09
C ALA A 253 3.78 10.17 35.05
N THR A 254 2.57 9.91 34.54
CA THR A 254 1.39 9.71 35.39
C THR A 254 1.34 8.23 35.77
N ILE A 255 1.75 7.92 37.00
CA ILE A 255 1.69 6.56 37.51
C ILE A 255 0.32 6.35 38.15
N PRO A 256 -0.42 5.29 37.78
CA PRO A 256 -1.65 4.94 38.47
C PRO A 256 -1.38 4.77 39.97
N ASP A 257 -2.36 5.15 40.80
CA ASP A 257 -2.36 4.88 42.25
C ASP A 257 -2.68 3.40 42.50
N GLU A 258 -1.82 2.53 41.99
CA GLU A 258 -1.89 1.07 42.09
C GLU A 258 -0.68 0.58 42.92
N PRO A 259 -0.85 -0.48 43.74
CA PRO A 259 0.27 -1.09 44.44
C PRO A 259 1.38 -1.53 43.47
N GLU A 260 2.64 -1.38 43.89
CA GLU A 260 3.81 -1.71 43.06
C GLU A 260 3.80 -3.15 42.53
N ASP A 261 3.35 -4.11 43.35
CA ASP A 261 3.23 -5.51 42.93
C ASP A 261 2.26 -5.70 41.74
N GLN A 262 1.18 -4.90 41.67
CA GLN A 262 0.24 -4.94 40.54
C GLN A 262 0.87 -4.34 39.28
N LEU A 263 1.63 -3.25 39.43
CA LEU A 263 2.37 -2.64 38.34
C LEU A 263 3.42 -3.60 37.77
N LEU A 264 4.15 -4.31 38.64
CA LEU A 264 5.12 -5.34 38.25
C LEU A 264 4.44 -6.52 37.56
N ALA A 265 3.30 -7.01 38.07
CA ALA A 265 2.54 -8.10 37.44
C ALA A 265 2.04 -7.73 36.03
N ARG A 266 1.63 -6.46 35.81
CA ARG A 266 1.28 -5.93 34.48
C ARG A 266 2.50 -5.93 33.55
N ALA A 267 3.65 -5.45 34.02
CA ALA A 267 4.88 -5.43 33.24
C ALA A 267 5.33 -6.86 32.85
N ASP A 268 5.28 -7.81 33.80
CA ASP A 268 5.57 -9.23 33.56
C ASP A 268 4.64 -9.83 32.51
N THR A 269 3.34 -9.57 32.61
CA THR A 269 2.35 -10.04 31.62
C THR A 269 2.65 -9.50 30.22
N LEU A 270 3.01 -8.22 30.10
CA LEU A 270 3.36 -7.59 28.83
C LEU A 270 4.64 -8.20 28.23
N LEU A 271 5.68 -8.37 29.05
CA LEU A 271 6.92 -9.01 28.63
C LEU A 271 6.64 -10.45 28.17
N LYS A 272 5.93 -11.27 28.95
CA LYS A 272 5.55 -12.63 28.55
C LYS A 272 4.81 -12.67 27.22
N ASN A 273 3.86 -11.76 27.00
CA ASN A 273 3.16 -11.65 25.72
C ASN A 273 4.09 -11.24 24.57
N TYR A 274 5.03 -10.34 24.83
CA TYR A 274 6.05 -9.93 23.88
C TYR A 274 6.98 -11.09 23.49
N TYR A 275 7.54 -11.82 24.47
CA TYR A 275 8.37 -13.01 24.25
C TYR A 275 7.58 -14.13 23.57
N LYS A 276 6.29 -14.31 23.88
CA LYS A 276 5.42 -15.25 23.16
C LYS A 276 5.25 -14.87 21.69
N ARG A 277 5.15 -13.57 21.38
CA ARG A 277 4.93 -13.06 20.02
C ARG A 277 6.20 -13.09 19.17
N TYR A 278 7.34 -12.70 19.74
CA TYR A 278 8.59 -12.49 19.01
C TYR A 278 9.69 -13.49 19.35
N GLY A 279 9.49 -14.36 20.34
CA GLY A 279 10.49 -15.32 20.83
C GLY A 279 11.10 -16.19 19.75
N ALA A 280 10.28 -16.63 18.78
CA ALA A 280 10.74 -17.40 17.62
C ALA A 280 11.70 -16.63 16.69
N ARG A 281 11.83 -15.30 16.86
CA ARG A 281 12.69 -14.43 16.05
C ARG A 281 14.04 -14.14 16.70
N PHE A 282 14.15 -14.27 18.03
CA PHE A 282 15.38 -13.96 18.77
C PHE A 282 16.59 -14.84 18.41
N PRO A 283 16.44 -16.10 17.92
CA PRO A 283 17.58 -16.81 17.35
C PRO A 283 18.27 -16.09 16.18
N PHE A 284 17.56 -15.20 15.48
CA PHE A 284 18.10 -14.46 14.32
C PHE A 284 18.62 -13.06 14.68
N ILE A 285 18.06 -12.42 15.71
CA ILE A 285 18.29 -10.99 16.01
C ILE A 285 18.77 -10.70 17.44
N GLY A 286 18.85 -11.75 18.27
CA GLY A 286 19.15 -11.67 19.70
C GLY A 286 17.94 -11.39 20.58
N PRO A 287 17.99 -11.79 21.86
CA PRO A 287 16.92 -11.48 22.81
C PRO A 287 16.99 -10.01 23.29
N PRO A 288 15.87 -9.46 23.78
CA PRO A 288 15.86 -8.18 24.47
C PRO A 288 16.87 -8.12 25.62
N GLY A 289 17.52 -6.97 25.80
CA GLY A 289 18.49 -6.75 26.87
C GLY A 289 19.92 -7.16 26.54
N ASN A 290 20.16 -7.79 25.39
CA ASN A 290 21.49 -8.03 24.86
C ASN A 290 21.46 -7.87 23.33
N PRO A 291 21.56 -6.63 22.80
CA PRO A 291 21.71 -6.46 21.36
C PRO A 291 23.03 -7.13 20.97
N ILE A 292 22.97 -8.08 20.06
CA ILE A 292 24.04 -8.98 19.62
C ILE A 292 25.27 -8.28 18.98
N TYR A 293 25.43 -6.97 19.17
CA TYR A 293 26.60 -6.23 18.68
C TYR A 293 27.88 -6.40 19.53
N GLU A 294 27.86 -7.19 20.60
CA GLU A 294 29.07 -7.64 21.30
C GLU A 294 29.30 -9.15 21.09
N GLY A 295 29.98 -9.52 20.01
CA GLY A 295 30.82 -10.73 19.98
C GLY A 295 30.27 -12.03 19.37
N LEU A 296 29.38 -12.00 18.38
CA LEU A 296 29.22 -13.19 17.52
C LEU A 296 30.32 -13.27 16.47
N ASP A 297 30.95 -14.44 16.35
CA ASP A 297 31.87 -14.72 15.25
C ASP A 297 31.14 -14.72 13.89
N GLU A 298 31.84 -14.31 12.84
CA GLU A 298 31.31 -14.27 11.47
C GLU A 298 30.81 -15.65 10.97
N ALA A 299 31.28 -16.73 11.58
CA ALA A 299 30.94 -18.10 11.21
C ALA A 299 29.53 -18.54 11.69
N SER A 300 29.05 -18.04 12.82
CA SER A 300 27.72 -18.36 13.35
C SER A 300 26.60 -17.58 12.64
N CYS A 301 26.89 -16.38 12.13
CA CYS A 301 25.97 -15.59 11.30
C CYS A 301 25.73 -16.18 9.90
N ALA A 302 26.67 -16.98 9.38
CA ALA A 302 26.62 -17.51 8.01
C ALA A 302 25.57 -18.63 7.80
N MET A 303 25.00 -19.21 8.88
CA MET A 303 24.05 -20.32 8.76
C MET A 303 22.59 -19.89 8.57
N LEU A 304 22.27 -18.59 8.68
CA LEU A 304 20.91 -18.07 8.61
C LEU A 304 20.90 -16.73 7.86
N GLU A 305 21.01 -16.78 6.53
CA GLU A 305 20.96 -15.58 5.69
C GLU A 305 19.67 -14.78 5.99
N PRO A 306 19.77 -13.48 6.38
CA PRO A 306 18.61 -12.65 6.60
C PRO A 306 17.82 -12.55 5.31
N LYS A 307 16.54 -12.97 5.33
CA LYS A 307 15.69 -12.87 4.15
C LYS A 307 15.31 -11.40 3.94
N VAL A 308 16.00 -10.75 3.01
CA VAL A 308 15.64 -9.41 2.54
C VAL A 308 14.27 -9.49 1.86
N VAL A 309 13.35 -8.63 2.26
CA VAL A 309 12.11 -8.38 1.49
C VAL A 309 12.52 -7.51 0.31
N SER A 310 13.03 -8.16 -0.73
CA SER A 310 13.77 -7.49 -1.79
C SER A 310 12.87 -7.07 -2.95
N VAL A 311 13.12 -5.87 -3.48
CA VAL A 311 12.79 -5.50 -4.87
C VAL A 311 13.98 -5.83 -5.81
N ASP A 312 15.08 -6.34 -5.25
CA ASP A 312 16.44 -6.36 -5.81
C ASP A 312 16.63 -7.24 -7.06
N ARG A 313 15.59 -7.90 -7.56
CA ARG A 313 15.60 -8.43 -8.94
C ARG A 313 15.41 -7.35 -10.01
N LEU A 314 15.08 -6.10 -9.66
CA LEU A 314 14.71 -5.03 -10.60
C LEU A 314 15.58 -3.77 -10.59
N GLU A 315 16.60 -3.64 -9.74
CA GLU A 315 17.59 -2.55 -9.90
C GLU A 315 18.35 -2.63 -11.25
N LYS A 316 18.26 -3.76 -11.95
CA LYS A 316 18.73 -3.95 -13.33
C LYS A 316 17.80 -3.35 -14.41
N CYS A 317 16.65 -2.77 -14.03
CA CYS A 317 15.65 -2.26 -14.96
C CYS A 317 15.36 -0.76 -14.78
N ARG A 318 16.22 0.00 -14.10
CA ARG A 318 16.15 1.46 -14.14
C ARG A 318 16.63 1.92 -15.52
N PRO A 319 15.81 2.56 -16.38
CA PRO A 319 16.34 3.21 -17.56
C PRO A 319 17.32 4.30 -17.11
N PRO A 320 18.43 4.53 -17.83
CA PRO A 320 19.36 5.59 -17.49
C PRO A 320 18.63 6.93 -17.47
N ILE A 321 18.88 7.70 -16.41
CA ILE A 321 18.43 9.09 -16.30
C ILE A 321 19.08 9.83 -17.47
N GLU A 322 18.30 10.19 -18.49
CA GLU A 322 18.76 11.10 -19.53
C GLU A 322 19.04 12.46 -18.87
N THR A 323 20.32 12.77 -18.70
CA THR A 323 20.76 14.12 -18.34
C THR A 323 20.25 15.11 -19.39
N PRO A 324 19.72 16.28 -19.01
CA PRO A 324 19.28 17.28 -19.98
C PRO A 324 20.45 17.68 -20.87
N VAL A 325 20.27 17.53 -22.18
CA VAL A 325 21.22 18.03 -23.17
C VAL A 325 21.31 19.54 -22.99
N ALA A 326 22.49 20.03 -22.63
CA ALA A 326 22.80 21.45 -22.58
C ALA A 326 22.53 22.05 -23.98
N GLN A 327 21.56 22.94 -24.07
CA GLN A 327 21.29 23.72 -25.28
C GLN A 327 22.52 24.57 -25.57
N SER A 328 23.18 24.30 -26.70
CA SER A 328 24.29 25.11 -27.17
C SER A 328 23.80 26.51 -27.55
N ALA A 329 24.45 27.52 -26.99
CA ALA A 329 24.25 28.91 -27.36
C ALA A 329 24.47 29.12 -28.88
N VAL A 330 23.51 29.79 -29.51
CA VAL A 330 23.64 30.33 -30.86
C VAL A 330 24.51 31.59 -30.78
N PRO A 331 25.60 31.72 -31.57
CA PRO A 331 26.30 32.99 -31.68
C PRO A 331 25.56 33.94 -32.62
N LEU A 332 25.59 35.22 -32.24
CA LEU A 332 25.01 36.40 -32.91
C LEU A 332 25.38 36.52 -34.39
#